data_AF-A0A961U1P6-F1
#
_entry.id   AF-A0A961U1P6-F1
#
_cell.length_a   1.000
_cell.length_b   1.000
_cell.length_c   1.000
_cell.angle_alpha   90.00
_cell.angle_beta   90.00
_cell.angle_gamma   90.00
#
_symmetry.space_group_name_H-M   'P 1'
#
loop_
_entity.id
_entity.type
_entity.pdbx_description
1 polymer ?
#
loop_
_entity_poly.entity_id
_entity_poly.type
_entity_poly.pdbx_seq_one_letter_code
_entity_poly.pdbx_strand_id
1 'polypeptide(L)' 'RGMSKEQVINDVMLEAQPSKEFVTIEQVAGMAAYLCSDDAAPVTGAMMSIDGGWMAH' A
#
# COMPACT_ATOMS: atom_id res chain seq x y z
N ARG A 1 -4.22 -25.31 -8.68
CA ARG A 1 -5.52 -24.69 -8.31
C ARG A 1 -6.16 -24.18 -9.61
N GLY A 2 -7.39 -24.58 -9.93
CA GLY A 2 -8.11 -24.15 -11.15
C GLY A 2 -8.86 -22.82 -10.93
N MET A 3 -8.11 -21.75 -10.67
CA MET A 3 -8.66 -20.42 -10.36
C MET A 3 -8.60 -19.52 -11.59
N SER A 4 -9.56 -18.61 -11.73
CA SER A 4 -9.49 -17.52 -12.71
C SER A 4 -8.41 -16.51 -12.31
N LYS A 5 -7.94 -15.71 -13.27
CA LYS A 5 -6.98 -14.63 -13.01
C LYS A 5 -7.48 -13.66 -11.93
N GLU A 6 -8.77 -13.33 -11.99
CA GLU A 6 -9.41 -12.39 -11.06
C GLU A 6 -9.48 -12.96 -9.63
N GLN A 7 -9.75 -14.27 -9.50
CA GLN A 7 -9.70 -14.96 -8.22
C GLN A 7 -8.27 -15.00 -7.67
N VAL A 8 -7.26 -15.23 -8.52
CA VAL A 8 -5.86 -15.17 -8.08
C VAL A 8 -5.49 -13.79 -7.57
N ILE A 9 -5.94 -12.72 -8.23
CA ILE A 9 -5.69 -11.36 -7.79
C ILE A 9 -6.34 -11.10 -6.43
N ASN A 10 -7.65 -11.33 -6.29
CA ASN A 10 -8.38 -10.99 -5.07
C ASN A 10 -8.07 -11.91 -3.87
N ASP A 11 -8.02 -13.22 -4.13
CA ASP A 11 -8.01 -14.25 -3.08
C ASP A 11 -6.59 -14.73 -2.74
N VAL A 12 -5.58 -14.36 -3.53
CA VAL A 12 -4.18 -14.74 -3.27
C VAL A 12 -3.28 -13.51 -3.19
N MET A 13 -3.24 -12.67 -4.22
CA MET A 13 -2.31 -11.53 -4.24
C MET A 13 -2.73 -10.42 -3.26
N LEU A 14 -4.03 -10.19 -3.12
CA LEU A 14 -4.61 -9.16 -2.26
C LEU A 14 -5.17 -9.76 -0.97
N GLU A 15 -4.89 -11.03 -0.66
CA GLU A 15 -5.42 -11.72 0.53
C GLU A 15 -5.19 -10.90 1.80
N ALA A 16 -3.94 -10.47 2.01
CA ALA A 16 -3.52 -9.71 3.18
C ALA A 16 -3.81 -8.20 3.11
N GLN A 17 -4.34 -7.69 1.98
CA GLN A 17 -4.70 -6.29 1.81
C GLN A 17 -6.23 -6.13 1.94
N PRO A 18 -6.75 -5.58 3.05
CA PRO A 18 -8.18 -5.38 3.27
C PRO A 18 -8.86 -4.56 2.18
N SER A 19 -8.15 -3.56 1.65
CA SER A 19 -8.62 -2.71 0.56
C SER A 19 -8.94 -3.47 -0.73
N LYS A 20 -8.34 -4.67 -0.93
CA LYS A 20 -8.43 -5.42 -2.19
C LYS A 20 -8.06 -4.59 -3.42
N GLU A 21 -7.11 -3.68 -3.22
CA GLU A 21 -6.51 -2.88 -4.28
C GLU A 21 -4.99 -2.96 -4.19
N PHE A 22 -4.30 -2.90 -5.32
CA PHE A 22 -2.85 -2.77 -5.32
C PHE A 22 -2.47 -1.32 -5.04
N VAL A 23 -1.47 -1.14 -4.20
CA VAL A 23 -0.77 0.13 -4.06
C VAL A 23 -0.13 0.48 -5.40
N THR A 24 -0.43 1.68 -5.91
CA THR A 24 0.09 2.14 -7.21
C THR A 24 1.44 2.84 -7.07
N ILE A 25 2.18 2.94 -8.18
CA ILE A 25 3.46 3.65 -8.23
C ILE A 25 3.27 5.13 -7.88
N GLU A 26 2.16 5.73 -8.32
CA GLU A 26 1.81 7.13 -8.06
C GLU A 26 1.52 7.38 -6.57
N GLN A 27 0.93 6.42 -5.87
CA GLN A 27 0.73 6.51 -4.42
C GLN A 27 2.05 6.43 -3.66
N VAL A 28 2.97 5.56 -4.08
CA VAL A 28 4.34 5.50 -3.52
C VAL A 28 5.09 6.80 -3.80
N ALA A 29 5.02 7.31 -5.03
CA ALA A 29 5.65 8.56 -5.42
C ALA A 29 5.05 9.76 -4.67
N GLY A 30 3.74 9.76 -4.43
CA GLY A 30 3.04 10.79 -3.65
C GLY A 30 3.48 10.81 -2.20
N MET A 31 3.62 9.64 -1.56
CA MET A 31 4.17 9.53 -0.20
C MET A 31 5.63 10.03 -0.15
N ALA A 32 6.45 9.65 -1.12
CA ALA A 32 7.84 10.15 -1.21
C ALA A 32 7.89 11.68 -1.39
N ALA A 33 7.04 12.23 -2.27
CA ALA A 33 6.95 13.67 -2.49
C ALA A 33 6.49 14.42 -1.23
N TYR A 34 5.51 13.88 -0.50
CA TYR A 34 5.10 14.41 0.81
C TYR A 34 6.27 14.41 1.81
N LEU A 35 6.98 13.29 1.95
CA LEU A 35 8.12 13.18 2.87
C LEU A 35 9.29 14.11 2.50
N CYS A 36 9.37 14.56 1.25
CA CYS A 36 10.37 15.54 0.81
C CYS A 36 9.87 17.00 0.88
N SER A 37 8.63 17.26 1.30
CA SER A 37 8.08 18.61 1.43
C SER A 37 8.29 19.21 2.82
N ASP A 38 8.10 20.53 2.94
CA ASP A 38 8.14 21.23 4.23
C ASP A 38 7.04 20.75 5.20
N ASP A 39 5.93 20.23 4.69
CA ASP A 39 4.81 19.72 5.50
C ASP A 39 5.18 18.47 6.31
N ALA A 40 6.18 17.72 5.85
CA ALA A 40 6.70 16.55 6.54
C ALA A 40 7.94 16.84 7.40
N ALA A 41 8.32 18.12 7.60
CA ALA A 41 9.51 18.48 8.37
C ALA A 41 9.64 17.80 9.76
N PRO A 42 8.57 17.59 10.56
CA PRO A 42 8.69 16.89 11.84
C PRO A 42 8.63 15.35 11.73
N VAL A 43 8.39 14.78 10.55
CA VAL A 43 8.27 13.33 10.34
C VAL A 43 9.66 12.71 10.23
N THR A 44 10.13 12.09 11.31
CA THR A 44 11.46 11.46 11.36
C THR A 44 11.46 10.22 12.24
N GLY A 45 12.30 9.23 11.91
CA GLY A 45 12.45 7.99 12.69
C GLY A 45 11.23 7.07 12.70
N ALA A 46 10.25 7.28 11.83
CA ALA A 46 8.99 6.55 11.79
C ALA A 46 8.82 5.79 10.46
N MET A 47 8.10 4.66 10.52
CA MET A 47 7.65 3.94 9.32
C MET A 47 6.28 4.47 8.91
N MET A 48 6.18 5.05 7.70
CA MET A 48 4.90 5.43 7.10
C MET A 48 4.39 4.28 6.24
N SER A 49 3.28 3.65 6.64
CA SER A 49 2.71 2.53 5.90
C SER A 49 1.81 2.99 4.75
N ILE A 50 1.97 2.35 3.60
CA ILE A 50 1.11 2.43 2.42
C ILE A 50 0.91 1.00 1.89
N ASP A 51 0.07 0.23 2.57
CA ASP A 51 -0.01 -1.24 2.43
C ASP A 51 -1.45 -1.74 2.23
N GLY A 52 -2.38 -0.85 1.92
CA GLY A 52 -3.78 -1.20 1.73
C GLY A 52 -4.48 -1.74 2.99
N GLY A 53 -3.92 -1.48 4.18
CA GLY A 53 -4.42 -1.92 5.48
C GLY A 53 -3.76 -3.19 6.02
N TRP A 54 -2.73 -3.72 5.36
CA TRP A 54 -2.09 -5.00 5.73
C TRP A 54 -1.66 -5.01 7.20
N MET A 55 -0.92 -4.00 7.66
CA MET A 55 -0.37 -3.99 9.02
C MET A 55 -1.39 -3.70 10.13
N ALA A 56 -2.65 -3.41 9.77
CA ALA A 56 -3.70 -3.08 10.73
C ALA A 56 -4.42 -4.32 11.31
N HIS A 57 -4.18 -5.51 10.74
CA HIS A 57 -4.83 -6.77 11.11
C HIS A 57 -3.94 -7.72 11.89
#